data_AF-A0A258FIB9-F1
#
_entry.id   AF-A0A258FIB9-F1
#
_cell.length_a   1.000
_cell.length_b   1.000
_cell.length_c   1.000
_cell.angle_alpha   90.00
_cell.angle_beta   90.00
_cell.angle_gamma   90.00
#
_symmetry.space_group_name_H-M   'P 1'
#
loop_
_entity.id
_entity.type
_entity.pdbx_description
1 polymer ?
#
loop_
_entity_poly.entity_id
_entity_poly.type
_entity_poly.pdbx_seq_one_letter_code
_entity_poly.pdbx_strand_id
1 'polypeptide(L)'
;MSQTNSTCEIIAEAGVNHDGVEADALRLVQAAAEAGAPTVKFQTFDADELATSDAPTAAYQAAAGEGGHQTGMLRRLALPMTAWGRIAREAEACGIAFLSTPFDIGSARFLVDELGMGRIKVGSGELTNLPFLLDLARLGRPLILSTGMATLQEVRDALGTVVFGRLAESTARPSLSAVREALTLSDAETVLADTMVLQCVTAYPAPHDQANLRVIDTYGALGVVPGLSDHTLGIEVALAAVARGARVIEKHLTLDRGRPGPDHKASLEPAEMAAMVLGARRVTEALGSADKGPVEAERINMAVARRRLVATQAIRAGEVVGPHNVAARRAGGGAEPARLWEITGRPADRDYAVGAWIEA
;
A
#
# COMPACT_ATOMS: atom_id res chain seq x y z
N MET A 1 -16.57 -7.65 9.72
CA MET A 1 -15.26 -8.16 9.26
C MET A 1 -14.23 -7.68 10.25
N SER A 2 -13.57 -8.61 10.95
CA SER A 2 -12.41 -8.29 11.79
C SER A 2 -11.35 -7.66 10.88
N GLN A 3 -11.11 -6.35 11.00
CA GLN A 3 -9.94 -5.75 10.38
C GLN A 3 -8.75 -6.28 11.17
N THR A 4 -8.23 -7.44 10.77
CA THR A 4 -6.87 -7.80 11.13
C THR A 4 -5.99 -6.69 10.57
N ASN A 5 -5.28 -5.98 11.45
CA ASN A 5 -4.27 -4.98 11.07
C ASN A 5 -3.13 -5.70 10.33
N SER A 6 -3.36 -6.07 9.07
CA SER A 6 -2.30 -6.55 8.20
C SER A 6 -1.42 -5.36 7.84
N THR A 7 -0.14 -5.49 8.19
CA THR A 7 0.89 -4.50 7.88
C THR A 7 0.95 -4.28 6.37
N CYS A 8 1.03 -3.02 5.94
CA CYS A 8 1.27 -2.70 4.55
C CYS A 8 2.72 -3.06 4.18
N GLU A 9 2.91 -3.85 3.13
CA GLU A 9 4.22 -4.21 2.65
C GLU A 9 4.83 -3.08 1.82
N ILE A 10 6.12 -2.81 2.04
CA ILE A 10 6.91 -1.87 1.23
C ILE A 10 7.87 -2.63 0.33
N ILE A 11 7.76 -2.41 -0.98
CA ILE A 11 8.68 -2.91 -2.00
C ILE A 11 9.59 -1.75 -2.41
N ALA A 12 10.88 -1.88 -2.10
CA ALA A 12 11.91 -0.98 -2.58
C ALA A 12 12.27 -1.36 -4.03
N GLU A 13 11.77 -0.60 -5.00
CA GLU A 13 12.04 -0.84 -6.42
C GLU A 13 13.41 -0.27 -6.79
N ALA A 14 14.44 -1.12 -6.80
CA ALA A 14 15.73 -0.79 -7.40
C ALA A 14 15.60 -0.65 -8.92
N GLY A 15 14.69 -1.39 -9.55
CA GLY A 15 14.41 -1.32 -10.98
C GLY A 15 15.68 -1.47 -11.80
N VAL A 16 16.01 -0.43 -12.55
CA VAL A 16 17.25 -0.31 -13.36
C VAL A 16 18.26 0.69 -12.80
N ASN A 17 18.05 1.24 -11.59
CA ASN A 17 18.94 2.24 -10.94
C ASN A 17 20.34 1.69 -10.57
N HIS A 18 20.63 0.44 -10.91
CA HIS A 18 21.97 -0.13 -10.88
C HIS A 18 22.79 0.23 -12.13
N ASP A 19 22.18 0.86 -13.15
CA ASP A 19 22.86 1.33 -14.37
C ASP A 19 23.66 0.26 -15.11
N GLY A 20 23.18 -0.99 -15.10
CA GLY A 20 23.91 -2.13 -15.67
C GLY A 20 25.16 -2.57 -14.88
N VAL A 21 25.35 -2.07 -13.65
CA VAL A 21 26.47 -2.40 -12.78
C VAL A 21 26.02 -3.32 -11.64
N GLU A 22 26.46 -4.58 -11.65
CA GLU A 22 26.08 -5.58 -10.63
C GLU A 22 26.45 -5.14 -9.20
N ALA A 23 27.61 -4.49 -9.02
CA ALA A 23 28.02 -3.97 -7.72
C ALA A 23 27.03 -2.93 -7.16
N ASP A 24 26.39 -2.15 -8.02
CA ASP A 24 25.38 -1.16 -7.63
C ASP A 24 24.06 -1.85 -7.26
N ALA A 25 23.69 -2.92 -7.98
CA ALA A 25 22.55 -3.75 -7.63
C ALA A 25 22.69 -4.35 -6.22
N LEU A 26 23.87 -4.88 -5.87
CA LEU A 26 24.15 -5.40 -4.53
C LEU A 26 24.08 -4.30 -3.45
N ARG A 27 24.59 -3.10 -3.75
CA ARG A 27 24.47 -1.95 -2.84
C ARG A 27 23.02 -1.50 -2.64
N LEU A 28 22.18 -1.58 -3.68
CA LEU A 28 20.75 -1.28 -3.59
C LEU A 28 20.00 -2.29 -2.71
N VAL A 29 20.39 -3.59 -2.76
CA VAL A 29 19.86 -4.60 -1.82
C VAL A 29 20.16 -4.21 -0.37
N GLN A 30 21.42 -3.87 -0.07
CA GLN A 30 21.84 -3.45 1.27
C GLN A 30 21.09 -2.19 1.72
N ALA A 31 20.99 -1.18 0.85
CA ALA A 31 20.25 0.05 1.13
C ALA A 31 18.76 -0.20 1.42
N ALA A 32 18.10 -1.11 0.69
CA ALA A 32 16.72 -1.50 0.95
C ALA A 32 16.57 -2.18 2.32
N ALA A 33 17.48 -3.09 2.65
CA ALA A 33 17.48 -3.79 3.94
C ALA A 33 17.73 -2.84 5.12
N GLU A 34 18.72 -1.96 5.01
CA GLU A 34 19.02 -0.92 6.02
C GLU A 34 17.86 0.05 6.23
N ALA A 35 17.14 0.38 5.15
CA ALA A 35 15.92 1.17 5.24
C ALA A 35 14.73 0.42 5.88
N GLY A 36 14.86 -0.90 6.09
CA GLY A 36 13.83 -1.75 6.70
C GLY A 36 12.72 -2.17 5.75
N ALA A 37 12.92 -2.03 4.43
CA ALA A 37 11.99 -2.54 3.43
C ALA A 37 12.04 -4.07 3.40
N PRO A 38 10.91 -4.79 3.53
CA PRO A 38 10.89 -6.26 3.54
C PRO A 38 11.20 -6.90 2.19
N THR A 39 11.07 -6.15 1.09
CA THR A 39 11.29 -6.65 -0.28
C THR A 39 12.08 -5.63 -1.08
N VAL A 40 13.08 -6.10 -1.84
CA VAL A 40 13.74 -5.35 -2.90
C VAL A 40 13.33 -5.91 -4.27
N LYS A 41 13.02 -5.02 -5.22
CA LYS A 41 12.57 -5.40 -6.56
C LYS A 41 13.50 -4.87 -7.66
N PHE A 42 13.72 -5.70 -8.68
CA PHE A 42 14.48 -5.37 -9.89
C PHE A 42 13.64 -5.58 -11.16
N GLN A 43 14.26 -5.41 -12.32
CA GLN A 43 13.69 -5.69 -13.64
C GLN A 43 14.60 -6.65 -14.40
N THR A 44 14.04 -7.74 -14.92
CA THR A 44 14.78 -8.77 -15.67
C THR A 44 14.18 -8.88 -17.07
N PHE A 45 14.99 -8.59 -18.08
CA PHE A 45 14.55 -8.55 -19.47
C PHE A 45 15.69 -8.93 -20.42
N ASP A 46 15.32 -9.55 -21.54
CA ASP A 46 16.13 -9.52 -22.75
C ASP A 46 15.77 -8.26 -23.56
N ALA A 47 16.77 -7.41 -23.81
CA ALA A 47 16.56 -6.15 -24.51
C ALA A 47 16.07 -6.34 -25.95
N ASP A 48 16.41 -7.46 -26.60
CA ASP A 48 16.06 -7.74 -27.99
C ASP A 48 14.66 -8.38 -28.10
N GLU A 49 14.18 -9.05 -27.05
CA GLU A 49 12.79 -9.52 -26.98
C GLU A 49 11.83 -8.40 -26.56
N LEU A 50 12.28 -7.47 -25.70
CA LEU A 50 11.44 -6.42 -25.13
C LEU A 50 11.12 -5.27 -26.10
N ALA A 51 12.07 -4.86 -26.94
CA ALA A 51 11.87 -3.71 -27.82
C ALA A 51 12.48 -3.93 -29.20
N THR A 52 11.72 -3.60 -30.24
CA THR A 52 12.24 -3.54 -31.61
C THR A 52 13.29 -2.43 -31.73
N SER A 53 14.23 -2.58 -32.67
CA SER A 53 15.32 -1.62 -32.88
C SER A 53 14.84 -0.18 -33.10
N ASP A 54 13.64 -0.01 -33.64
CA ASP A 54 13.05 1.29 -33.98
C ASP A 54 12.10 1.82 -32.91
N ALA A 55 11.93 1.11 -31.80
CA ALA A 55 11.03 1.52 -30.72
C ALA A 55 11.43 2.91 -30.16
N PRO A 56 10.51 3.88 -30.14
CA PRO A 56 10.80 5.22 -29.65
C PRO A 56 10.97 5.20 -28.13
N THR A 57 11.93 5.99 -27.65
CA THR A 57 12.09 6.22 -26.21
C THR A 57 10.93 7.05 -25.67
N ALA A 58 10.40 6.72 -24.49
CA ALA A 58 9.31 7.48 -23.90
C ALA A 58 9.75 8.92 -23.59
N ALA A 59 8.81 9.88 -23.61
CA ALA A 59 9.14 11.30 -23.43
C ALA A 59 9.87 11.60 -22.11
N TYR A 60 9.52 10.90 -21.02
CA TYR A 60 10.18 11.07 -19.72
C TYR A 60 11.60 10.50 -19.72
N GLN A 61 11.84 9.38 -20.41
CA GLN A 61 13.17 8.77 -20.56
C GLN A 61 14.06 9.70 -21.39
N ALA A 62 13.55 10.24 -22.50
CA ALA A 62 14.25 11.23 -23.31
C ALA A 62 14.62 12.49 -22.48
N ALA A 63 13.70 12.98 -21.65
CA ALA A 63 13.96 14.10 -20.73
C ALA A 63 14.95 13.75 -19.59
N ALA A 64 15.13 12.47 -19.29
CA ALA A 64 16.13 11.97 -18.34
C ALA A 64 17.53 11.80 -18.96
N GLY A 65 17.69 12.07 -20.26
CA GLY A 65 18.96 11.94 -20.98
C GLY A 65 19.07 10.67 -21.82
N GLU A 66 18.02 9.86 -21.87
CA GLU A 66 17.95 8.65 -22.70
C GLU A 66 17.53 9.02 -24.13
N GLY A 67 18.48 9.56 -24.91
CA GLY A 67 18.27 9.88 -26.31
C GLY A 67 18.43 8.66 -27.23
N GLY A 68 17.65 8.60 -28.31
CA GLY A 68 17.75 7.57 -29.36
C GLY A 68 16.67 6.48 -29.25
N HIS A 69 17.06 5.25 -29.57
CA HIS A 69 16.19 4.07 -29.60
C HIS A 69 16.18 3.33 -28.25
N GLN A 70 15.00 2.83 -27.85
CA GLN A 70 14.79 2.19 -26.54
C GLN A 70 15.72 0.98 -26.31
N THR A 71 15.99 0.18 -27.35
CA THR A 71 16.87 -1.00 -27.27
C THR A 71 18.30 -0.64 -26.82
N GLY A 72 18.82 0.53 -27.21
CA GLY A 72 20.15 0.97 -26.82
C GLY A 72 20.27 1.26 -25.33
N MET A 73 19.22 1.84 -24.73
CA MET A 73 19.11 2.02 -23.28
C MET A 73 18.99 0.68 -22.56
N LEU A 74 18.05 -0.17 -23.00
CA LEU A 74 17.80 -1.47 -22.38
C LEU A 74 19.06 -2.35 -22.36
N ARG A 75 19.81 -2.43 -23.47
CA ARG A 75 21.07 -3.20 -23.53
C ARG A 75 22.13 -2.70 -22.54
N ARG A 76 22.19 -1.40 -22.25
CA ARG A 76 23.14 -0.85 -21.25
C ARG A 76 22.70 -1.18 -19.83
N LEU A 77 21.40 -1.20 -19.58
CA LEU A 77 20.84 -1.44 -18.25
C LEU A 77 20.73 -2.94 -17.93
N ALA A 78 20.69 -3.81 -18.94
CA ALA A 78 20.60 -5.25 -18.76
C ALA A 78 21.81 -5.82 -18.00
N LEU A 79 21.52 -6.68 -17.02
CA LEU A 79 22.53 -7.50 -16.35
C LEU A 79 22.49 -8.94 -16.91
N PRO A 80 23.64 -9.64 -16.94
CA PRO A 80 23.65 -11.05 -17.34
C PRO A 80 22.85 -11.90 -16.35
N MET A 81 22.24 -12.99 -16.82
CA MET A 81 21.37 -13.85 -15.99
C MET A 81 22.05 -14.38 -14.72
N THR A 82 23.35 -14.61 -14.78
CA THR A 82 24.16 -15.07 -13.63
C THR A 82 24.22 -14.06 -12.48
N ALA A 83 24.06 -12.76 -12.76
CA ALA A 83 24.05 -11.71 -11.74
C ALA A 83 22.82 -11.82 -10.83
N TRP A 84 21.65 -12.19 -11.38
CA TRP A 84 20.40 -12.28 -10.60
C TRP A 84 20.48 -13.33 -9.50
N GLY A 85 21.17 -14.45 -9.74
CA GLY A 85 21.41 -15.45 -8.69
C GLY A 85 22.29 -14.94 -7.55
N ARG A 86 23.21 -14.01 -7.81
CA ARG A 86 24.03 -13.35 -6.76
C ARG A 86 23.20 -12.32 -5.99
N ILE A 87 22.42 -11.51 -6.71
CA ILE A 87 21.55 -10.49 -6.12
C ILE A 87 20.48 -11.12 -5.22
N ALA A 88 19.85 -12.22 -5.65
CA ALA A 88 18.87 -12.94 -4.84
C ALA A 88 19.48 -13.50 -3.54
N ARG A 89 20.70 -14.05 -3.60
CA ARG A 89 21.43 -14.51 -2.40
C ARG A 89 21.82 -13.37 -1.46
N GLU A 90 22.17 -12.21 -1.99
CA GLU A 90 22.44 -11.03 -1.16
C GLU A 90 21.18 -10.58 -0.43
N ALA A 91 20.02 -10.56 -1.12
CA ALA A 91 18.75 -10.23 -0.48
C ALA A 91 18.40 -11.20 0.65
N GLU A 92 18.57 -12.50 0.41
CA GLU A 92 18.41 -13.55 1.43
C GLU A 92 19.37 -13.33 2.61
N ALA A 93 20.65 -13.04 2.35
CA ALA A 93 21.65 -12.77 3.39
C ALA A 93 21.32 -11.52 4.22
N CYS A 94 20.70 -10.51 3.60
CA CYS A 94 20.17 -9.32 4.27
C CYS A 94 18.83 -9.55 5.00
N GLY A 95 18.21 -10.73 4.85
CA GLY A 95 16.93 -11.06 5.48
C GLY A 95 15.72 -10.40 4.83
N ILE A 96 15.81 -10.02 3.55
CA ILE A 96 14.72 -9.40 2.79
C ILE A 96 14.37 -10.26 1.56
N ALA A 97 13.14 -10.15 1.08
CA ALA A 97 12.71 -10.90 -0.10
C ALA A 97 13.26 -10.27 -1.39
N PHE A 98 13.69 -11.11 -2.32
CA PHE A 98 14.01 -10.74 -3.69
C PHE A 98 12.75 -10.82 -4.57
N LEU A 99 12.56 -9.81 -5.41
CA LEU A 99 11.53 -9.78 -6.44
C LEU A 99 12.13 -9.22 -7.74
N SER A 100 11.60 -9.63 -8.89
CA SER A 100 11.90 -8.97 -10.16
C SER A 100 10.69 -8.99 -11.09
N THR A 101 10.57 -7.96 -11.94
CA THR A 101 9.60 -7.92 -13.03
C THR A 101 10.20 -8.60 -14.26
N PRO A 102 9.71 -9.79 -14.69
CA PRO A 102 10.04 -10.32 -16.00
C PRO A 102 9.29 -9.58 -17.11
N PHE A 103 9.94 -9.40 -18.26
CA PHE A 103 9.32 -8.84 -19.47
C PHE A 103 9.17 -9.86 -20.60
N ASP A 104 9.60 -11.10 -20.36
CA ASP A 104 9.45 -12.24 -21.25
C ASP A 104 9.27 -13.53 -20.43
N ILE A 105 8.79 -14.59 -21.09
CA ILE A 105 8.47 -15.86 -20.42
C ILE A 105 9.72 -16.66 -20.01
N GLY A 106 10.84 -16.47 -20.70
CA GLY A 106 12.12 -17.10 -20.35
C GLY A 106 12.63 -16.57 -19.02
N SER A 107 12.69 -15.25 -18.88
CA SER A 107 12.99 -14.53 -17.65
C SER A 107 12.04 -14.92 -16.52
N ALA A 108 10.74 -14.99 -16.79
CA ALA A 108 9.76 -15.39 -15.77
C ALA A 108 10.01 -16.80 -15.23
N ARG A 109 10.26 -17.78 -16.12
CA ARG A 109 10.60 -19.16 -15.71
C ARG A 109 11.90 -19.23 -14.95
N PHE A 110 12.95 -18.55 -15.40
CA PHE A 110 14.21 -18.48 -14.66
C PHE A 110 14.00 -17.95 -13.24
N LEU A 111 13.29 -16.83 -13.08
CA LEU A 111 13.04 -16.22 -11.77
C LEU A 111 12.23 -17.16 -10.86
N VAL A 112 11.22 -17.85 -11.38
CA VAL A 112 10.34 -18.72 -10.59
C VAL A 112 10.98 -20.07 -10.29
N ASP A 113 11.51 -20.75 -11.31
CA ASP A 113 11.96 -22.13 -11.24
C ASP A 113 13.40 -22.25 -10.71
N GLU A 114 14.28 -21.33 -11.08
CA GLU A 114 15.70 -21.36 -10.66
C GLU A 114 15.97 -20.51 -9.42
N LEU A 115 15.37 -19.32 -9.31
CA LEU A 115 15.57 -18.43 -8.15
C LEU A 115 14.47 -18.55 -7.08
N GLY A 116 13.45 -19.38 -7.30
CA GLY A 116 12.41 -19.66 -6.31
C GLY A 116 11.49 -18.47 -6.03
N MET A 117 11.35 -17.53 -6.97
CA MET A 117 10.54 -16.32 -6.78
C MET A 117 9.06 -16.69 -6.54
N GLY A 118 8.57 -16.34 -5.34
CA GLY A 118 7.25 -16.77 -4.85
C GLY A 118 6.05 -16.03 -5.42
N ARG A 119 6.25 -14.90 -6.11
CA ARG A 119 5.22 -14.05 -6.72
C ARG A 119 5.81 -13.25 -7.88
N ILE A 120 4.98 -12.83 -8.83
CA ILE A 120 5.47 -12.21 -10.07
C ILE A 120 4.91 -10.80 -10.20
N LYS A 121 5.78 -9.80 -10.39
CA LYS A 121 5.38 -8.44 -10.73
C LYS A 121 5.11 -8.33 -12.23
N VAL A 122 4.00 -7.68 -12.60
CA VAL A 122 3.69 -7.29 -13.98
C VAL A 122 3.66 -5.76 -14.06
N GLY A 123 4.51 -5.18 -14.92
CA GLY A 123 4.57 -3.75 -15.14
C GLY A 123 3.33 -3.20 -15.87
N SER A 124 3.04 -1.91 -15.70
CA SER A 124 1.86 -1.27 -16.33
C SER A 124 1.83 -1.40 -17.86
N GLY A 125 3.01 -1.43 -18.51
CA GLY A 125 3.12 -1.63 -19.95
C GLY A 125 2.60 -2.98 -20.44
N GLU A 126 2.60 -3.99 -19.57
CA GLU A 126 2.23 -5.37 -19.93
C GLU A 126 0.84 -5.78 -19.44
N LEU A 127 0.09 -4.90 -18.79
CA LEU A 127 -1.22 -5.26 -18.24
C LEU A 127 -2.19 -5.73 -19.34
N THR A 128 -2.18 -5.07 -20.50
CA THR A 128 -3.05 -5.40 -21.64
C THR A 128 -2.47 -6.48 -22.54
N ASN A 129 -1.26 -6.95 -22.27
CA ASN A 129 -0.62 -8.07 -22.96
C ASN A 129 -1.16 -9.39 -22.39
N LEU A 130 -2.46 -9.64 -22.64
CA LEU A 130 -3.18 -10.80 -22.09
C LEU A 130 -2.53 -12.16 -22.42
N PRO A 131 -1.94 -12.39 -23.62
CA PRO A 131 -1.21 -13.63 -23.88
C PRO A 131 -0.03 -13.85 -22.92
N PHE A 132 0.79 -12.82 -22.68
CA PHE A 132 1.88 -12.91 -21.72
C PHE A 132 1.38 -13.10 -20.29
N LEU A 133 0.35 -12.34 -19.90
CA LEU A 133 -0.28 -12.47 -18.58
C LEU A 133 -0.85 -13.87 -18.33
N LEU A 134 -1.41 -14.51 -19.36
CA LEU A 134 -1.89 -15.88 -19.30
C LEU A 134 -0.74 -16.87 -19.04
N ASP A 135 0.39 -16.71 -19.72
CA ASP A 135 1.56 -17.54 -19.49
C ASP A 135 2.11 -17.37 -18.07
N LEU A 136 2.16 -16.14 -17.56
CA LEU A 136 2.55 -15.86 -16.17
C LEU A 136 1.59 -16.47 -15.16
N ALA A 137 0.27 -16.35 -15.37
CA ALA A 137 -0.73 -16.94 -14.49
C ALA A 137 -0.58 -18.47 -14.37
N ARG A 138 -0.23 -19.13 -15.48
CA ARG A 138 0.01 -20.59 -15.53
C ARG A 138 1.25 -21.06 -14.78
N LEU A 139 2.18 -20.16 -14.43
CA LEU A 139 3.31 -20.50 -13.55
C LEU A 139 2.86 -20.76 -12.11
N GLY A 140 1.59 -20.52 -11.78
CA GLY A 140 1.02 -20.93 -10.50
C GLY A 140 1.50 -20.08 -9.33
N ARG A 141 2.00 -18.86 -9.59
CA ARG A 141 2.38 -17.88 -8.56
C ARG A 141 1.36 -16.73 -8.47
N PRO A 142 1.18 -16.13 -7.28
CA PRO A 142 0.46 -14.87 -7.13
C PRO A 142 1.04 -13.78 -8.03
N LEU A 143 0.18 -12.93 -8.59
CA LEU A 143 0.59 -11.83 -9.48
C LEU A 143 0.38 -10.46 -8.82
N ILE A 144 1.30 -9.53 -9.11
CA ILE A 144 1.24 -8.13 -8.70
C ILE A 144 1.14 -7.24 -9.94
N LEU A 145 -0.07 -6.78 -10.24
CA LEU A 145 -0.38 -6.06 -11.48
C LEU A 145 -0.35 -4.55 -11.26
N SER A 146 0.55 -3.81 -11.93
CA SER A 146 0.43 -2.34 -11.97
C SER A 146 -0.53 -1.92 -13.08
N THR A 147 -1.29 -0.86 -12.85
CA THR A 147 -2.41 -0.46 -13.71
C THR A 147 -2.26 0.91 -14.37
N GLY A 148 -1.04 1.42 -14.46
CA GLY A 148 -0.78 2.68 -15.15
C GLY A 148 -1.25 2.62 -16.61
N MET A 149 -1.83 3.71 -17.10
CA MET A 149 -2.39 3.84 -18.47
C MET A 149 -3.66 3.02 -18.73
N ALA A 150 -4.12 2.19 -17.78
CA ALA A 150 -5.24 1.28 -17.99
C ALA A 150 -6.59 1.87 -17.59
N THR A 151 -7.63 1.46 -18.31
CA THR A 151 -9.03 1.60 -17.92
C THR A 151 -9.45 0.50 -16.95
N LEU A 152 -10.58 0.71 -16.25
CA LEU A 152 -11.13 -0.33 -15.37
C LEU A 152 -11.53 -1.61 -16.12
N GLN A 153 -11.93 -1.51 -17.39
CA GLN A 153 -12.25 -2.70 -18.19
C GLN A 153 -11.01 -3.52 -18.52
N GLU A 154 -9.89 -2.86 -18.86
CA GLU A 154 -8.62 -3.54 -19.09
C GLU A 154 -8.09 -4.21 -17.81
N VAL A 155 -8.25 -3.57 -16.65
CA VAL A 155 -7.96 -4.21 -15.35
C VAL A 155 -8.81 -5.47 -15.14
N ARG A 156 -10.10 -5.42 -15.47
CA ARG A 156 -10.98 -6.61 -15.36
C ARG A 156 -10.60 -7.71 -16.34
N ASP A 157 -10.25 -7.35 -17.58
CA ASP A 157 -9.81 -8.32 -18.58
C ASP A 157 -8.48 -8.99 -18.16
N ALA A 158 -7.57 -8.22 -17.55
CA ALA A 158 -6.35 -8.76 -16.95
C ALA A 158 -6.65 -9.72 -15.79
N LEU A 159 -7.49 -9.32 -14.82
CA LEU A 159 -7.90 -10.20 -13.72
C LEU A 159 -8.59 -11.48 -14.21
N GLY A 160 -9.49 -11.37 -15.18
CA GLY A 160 -10.13 -12.52 -15.81
C GLY A 160 -9.12 -13.44 -16.49
N THR A 161 -8.06 -12.89 -17.06
CA THR A 161 -6.95 -13.67 -17.66
C THR A 161 -6.16 -14.41 -16.59
N VAL A 162 -5.91 -13.80 -15.43
CA VAL A 162 -5.29 -14.47 -14.28
C VAL A 162 -6.17 -15.63 -13.80
N VAL A 163 -7.46 -15.39 -13.56
CA VAL A 163 -8.40 -16.42 -13.11
C VAL A 163 -8.50 -17.55 -14.13
N PHE A 164 -8.63 -17.23 -15.42
CA PHE A 164 -8.66 -18.22 -16.49
C PHE A 164 -7.37 -19.06 -16.50
N GLY A 165 -6.19 -18.43 -16.45
CA GLY A 165 -4.91 -19.13 -16.45
C GLY A 165 -4.69 -20.03 -15.23
N ARG A 166 -5.32 -19.71 -14.09
CA ARG A 166 -5.23 -20.47 -12.85
C ARG A 166 -6.22 -21.63 -12.75
N LEU A 167 -7.40 -21.50 -13.35
CA LEU A 167 -8.51 -22.44 -13.14
C LEU A 167 -8.87 -23.25 -14.39
N ALA A 168 -8.65 -22.72 -15.59
CA ALA A 168 -9.04 -23.42 -16.82
C ALA A 168 -8.10 -24.60 -17.10
N GLU A 169 -8.66 -25.66 -17.71
CA GLU A 169 -7.86 -26.77 -18.21
C GLU A 169 -6.82 -26.31 -19.25
N SER A 170 -5.68 -27.00 -19.33
CA SER A 170 -4.60 -26.63 -20.25
C SER A 170 -5.01 -26.67 -21.73
N THR A 171 -6.08 -27.39 -22.07
CA THR A 171 -6.66 -27.52 -23.41
C THR A 171 -7.66 -26.41 -23.74
N ALA A 172 -8.11 -25.63 -22.75
CA ALA A 172 -9.08 -24.56 -22.96
C ALA A 172 -8.50 -23.44 -23.84
N ARG A 173 -9.30 -22.98 -24.80
CA ARG A 173 -8.89 -21.90 -25.72
C ARG A 173 -9.15 -20.53 -25.08
N PRO A 174 -8.13 -19.67 -24.92
CA PRO A 174 -8.34 -18.33 -24.40
C PRO A 174 -9.08 -17.46 -25.42
N SER A 175 -9.98 -16.62 -24.92
CA SER A 175 -10.65 -15.55 -25.68
C SER A 175 -11.10 -14.47 -24.71
N LEU A 176 -11.41 -13.26 -25.21
CA LEU A 176 -11.95 -12.19 -24.36
C LEU A 176 -13.26 -12.60 -23.67
N SER A 177 -14.13 -13.39 -24.32
CA SER A 177 -15.33 -13.92 -23.68
C SER A 177 -14.97 -14.88 -22.54
N ALA A 178 -14.07 -15.83 -22.82
CA ALA A 178 -13.67 -16.84 -21.85
C ALA A 178 -13.01 -16.24 -20.60
N VAL A 179 -12.13 -15.24 -20.74
CA VAL A 179 -11.48 -14.60 -19.58
C VAL A 179 -12.48 -13.76 -18.77
N ARG A 180 -13.47 -13.13 -19.41
CA ARG A 180 -14.53 -12.40 -18.70
C ARG A 180 -15.48 -13.35 -17.97
N GLU A 181 -15.82 -14.48 -18.60
CA GLU A 181 -16.63 -15.54 -18.00
C GLU A 181 -15.92 -16.18 -16.81
N ALA A 182 -14.59 -16.29 -16.85
CA ALA A 182 -13.78 -16.85 -15.76
C ALA A 182 -13.97 -16.12 -14.42
N LEU A 183 -14.27 -14.82 -14.44
CA LEU A 183 -14.58 -14.05 -13.22
C LEU A 183 -15.89 -14.47 -12.54
N THR A 184 -16.75 -15.24 -13.21
CA THR A 184 -18.01 -15.75 -12.65
C THR A 184 -17.89 -17.15 -12.05
N LEU A 185 -16.73 -17.79 -12.17
CA LEU A 185 -16.44 -19.09 -11.57
C LEU A 185 -16.45 -19.00 -10.04
N SER A 186 -16.91 -20.07 -9.37
CA SER A 186 -16.98 -20.14 -7.90
C SER A 186 -15.63 -19.87 -7.23
N ASP A 187 -14.55 -20.32 -7.86
CA ASP A 187 -13.21 -20.27 -7.28
C ASP A 187 -12.45 -19.01 -7.69
N ALA A 188 -13.07 -18.14 -8.50
CA ALA A 188 -12.47 -16.87 -8.92
C ALA A 188 -12.11 -15.99 -7.72
N GLU A 189 -12.97 -15.95 -6.69
CA GLU A 189 -12.75 -15.16 -5.47
C GLU A 189 -11.44 -15.55 -4.77
N THR A 190 -11.08 -16.84 -4.76
CA THR A 190 -9.83 -17.30 -4.14
C THR A 190 -8.61 -16.81 -4.91
N VAL A 191 -8.66 -16.85 -6.25
CA VAL A 191 -7.57 -16.34 -7.11
C VAL A 191 -7.45 -14.82 -7.01
N LEU A 192 -8.58 -14.11 -6.96
CA LEU A 192 -8.60 -12.66 -6.83
C LEU A 192 -8.05 -12.21 -5.48
N ALA A 193 -8.42 -12.88 -4.38
CA ALA A 193 -7.91 -12.58 -3.04
C ALA A 193 -6.39 -12.78 -2.89
N ASP A 194 -5.77 -13.56 -3.78
CA ASP A 194 -4.31 -13.76 -3.86
C ASP A 194 -3.64 -12.87 -4.93
N THR A 195 -4.42 -12.09 -5.69
CA THR A 195 -3.91 -11.19 -6.72
C THR A 195 -3.79 -9.77 -6.17
N MET A 196 -2.65 -9.13 -6.40
CA MET A 196 -2.39 -7.75 -5.98
C MET A 196 -2.56 -6.81 -7.17
N VAL A 197 -3.29 -5.70 -6.98
CA VAL A 197 -3.52 -4.69 -8.03
C VAL A 197 -3.08 -3.32 -7.52
N LEU A 198 -2.10 -2.74 -8.20
CA LEU A 198 -1.44 -1.51 -7.79
C LEU A 198 -1.90 -0.34 -8.67
N GLN A 199 -2.54 0.65 -8.03
CA GLN A 199 -2.79 1.95 -8.68
C GLN A 199 -1.44 2.54 -9.07
N CYS A 200 -1.35 3.10 -10.28
CA CYS A 200 -0.08 3.59 -10.82
C CYS A 200 -0.33 4.72 -11.81
N VAL A 201 0.59 5.69 -11.83
CA VAL A 201 0.66 6.72 -12.88
C VAL A 201 2.01 6.59 -13.56
N THR A 202 2.02 6.25 -14.85
CA THR A 202 3.25 6.06 -15.63
C THR A 202 3.84 7.42 -16.05
N ALA A 203 4.39 8.15 -15.08
CA ALA A 203 5.11 9.39 -15.25
C ALA A 203 6.20 9.47 -14.16
N TYR A 204 7.39 9.94 -14.52
CA TYR A 204 8.58 9.86 -13.66
C TYR A 204 9.25 11.25 -13.59
N PRO A 205 8.97 12.08 -12.59
CA PRO A 205 8.01 11.86 -11.50
C PRO A 205 6.55 12.10 -11.90
N ALA A 206 5.63 11.45 -11.18
CA ALA A 206 4.19 11.65 -11.32
C ALA A 206 3.72 12.90 -10.54
N PRO A 207 2.82 13.72 -11.09
CA PRO A 207 2.21 14.83 -10.35
C PRO A 207 1.33 14.35 -9.19
N HIS A 208 1.43 14.99 -8.02
CA HIS A 208 0.68 14.61 -6.82
C HIS A 208 -0.85 14.67 -7.02
N ASP A 209 -1.33 15.69 -7.74
CA ASP A 209 -2.74 15.90 -8.04
C ASP A 209 -3.33 14.88 -9.02
N GLN A 210 -2.48 14.07 -9.66
CA GLN A 210 -2.87 13.04 -10.62
C GLN A 210 -2.71 11.61 -10.10
N ALA A 211 -2.18 11.41 -8.87
CA ALA A 211 -1.98 10.07 -8.29
C ALA A 211 -3.28 9.24 -8.17
N ASN A 212 -4.43 9.91 -8.01
CA ASN A 212 -5.77 9.33 -8.05
C ASN A 212 -6.01 8.18 -7.04
N LEU A 213 -5.63 8.38 -5.77
CA LEU A 213 -5.66 7.34 -4.72
C LEU A 213 -7.04 6.75 -4.41
N ARG A 214 -8.15 7.39 -4.80
CA ARG A 214 -9.50 6.83 -4.60
C ARG A 214 -9.75 5.54 -5.40
N VAL A 215 -8.92 5.26 -6.41
CA VAL A 215 -9.00 4.00 -7.18
C VAL A 215 -8.65 2.79 -6.30
N ILE A 216 -7.88 2.96 -5.22
CA ILE A 216 -7.58 1.90 -4.25
C ILE A 216 -8.87 1.29 -3.67
N ASP A 217 -9.88 2.12 -3.38
CA ASP A 217 -11.19 1.66 -2.90
C ASP A 217 -11.92 0.83 -3.97
N THR A 218 -11.76 1.20 -5.24
CA THR A 218 -12.33 0.46 -6.38
C THR A 218 -11.70 -0.91 -6.51
N TYR A 219 -10.38 -1.04 -6.30
CA TYR A 219 -9.69 -2.34 -6.30
C TYR A 219 -10.12 -3.20 -5.12
N GLY A 220 -10.24 -2.64 -3.91
CA GLY A 220 -10.77 -3.38 -2.77
C GLY A 220 -12.17 -3.97 -3.04
N ALA A 221 -13.02 -3.24 -3.75
CA ALA A 221 -14.35 -3.72 -4.16
C ALA A 221 -14.34 -4.84 -5.22
N LEU A 222 -13.21 -5.07 -5.92
CA LEU A 222 -13.04 -6.19 -6.85
C LEU A 222 -12.60 -7.49 -6.15
N GLY A 223 -12.37 -7.48 -4.84
CA GLY A 223 -11.91 -8.65 -4.08
C GLY A 223 -10.43 -8.95 -4.22
N VAL A 224 -9.65 -8.05 -4.81
CA VAL A 224 -8.18 -8.15 -4.92
C VAL A 224 -7.48 -7.48 -3.75
N VAL A 225 -6.18 -7.73 -3.57
CA VAL A 225 -5.34 -7.00 -2.62
C VAL A 225 -4.96 -5.64 -3.22
N PRO A 226 -5.50 -4.50 -2.73
CA PRO A 226 -5.25 -3.21 -3.35
C PRO A 226 -3.88 -2.66 -2.93
N GLY A 227 -3.19 -1.96 -3.82
CA GLY A 227 -1.92 -1.32 -3.53
C GLY A 227 -1.62 -0.10 -4.40
N LEU A 228 -0.38 0.40 -4.31
CA LEU A 228 0.11 1.53 -5.08
C LEU A 228 1.52 1.23 -5.61
N SER A 229 1.78 1.54 -6.87
CA SER A 229 3.12 1.67 -7.47
C SER A 229 3.32 3.15 -7.76
N ASP A 230 4.21 3.78 -7.00
CA ASP A 230 4.28 5.23 -6.82
C ASP A 230 5.53 5.83 -7.48
N HIS A 231 5.30 6.84 -8.31
CA HIS A 231 6.36 7.60 -8.99
C HIS A 231 6.34 9.08 -8.61
N THR A 232 5.55 9.47 -7.61
CA THR A 232 5.52 10.84 -7.12
C THR A 232 6.79 11.17 -6.34
N LEU A 233 7.14 12.45 -6.21
CA LEU A 233 8.21 12.88 -5.31
C LEU A 233 7.75 12.83 -3.85
N GLY A 234 8.66 12.52 -2.94
CA GLY A 234 8.36 12.42 -1.51
C GLY A 234 7.63 11.13 -1.13
N ILE A 235 7.05 11.09 0.06
CA ILE A 235 6.47 9.89 0.68
C ILE A 235 4.97 10.04 0.97
N GLU A 236 4.43 11.25 0.83
CA GLU A 236 3.11 11.65 1.27
C GLU A 236 2.01 10.83 0.57
N VAL A 237 2.16 10.60 -0.74
CA VAL A 237 1.20 9.83 -1.55
C VAL A 237 1.20 8.36 -1.15
N ALA A 238 2.37 7.76 -0.94
CA ALA A 238 2.50 6.41 -0.40
C ALA A 238 1.81 6.27 0.96
N LEU A 239 2.08 7.19 1.90
CA LEU A 239 1.45 7.15 3.23
C LEU A 239 -0.07 7.37 3.17
N ALA A 240 -0.54 8.25 2.30
CA ALA A 240 -1.97 8.45 2.07
C ALA A 240 -2.64 7.20 1.46
N ALA A 241 -1.93 6.45 0.62
CA ALA A 241 -2.42 5.19 0.07
C ALA A 241 -2.56 4.11 1.15
N VAL A 242 -1.60 4.02 2.09
CA VAL A 242 -1.74 3.15 3.27
C VAL A 242 -3.00 3.51 4.05
N ALA A 243 -3.25 4.81 4.29
CA ALA A 243 -4.46 5.27 4.98
C ALA A 243 -5.77 5.05 4.17
N ARG A 244 -5.68 4.82 2.86
CA ARG A 244 -6.78 4.40 1.98
C ARG A 244 -6.92 2.88 1.86
N GLY A 245 -6.12 2.11 2.59
CA GLY A 245 -6.25 0.66 2.66
C GLY A 245 -5.33 -0.11 1.70
N ALA A 246 -4.40 0.55 1.02
CA ALA A 246 -3.34 -0.13 0.29
C ALA A 246 -2.58 -1.11 1.22
N ARG A 247 -2.36 -2.33 0.74
CA ARG A 247 -1.64 -3.39 1.44
C ARG A 247 -0.24 -3.65 0.89
N VAL A 248 0.06 -3.12 -0.28
CA VAL A 248 1.37 -3.14 -0.91
C VAL A 248 1.66 -1.75 -1.47
N ILE A 249 2.82 -1.20 -1.15
CA ILE A 249 3.37 0.01 -1.76
C ILE A 249 4.67 -0.35 -2.45
N GLU A 250 4.81 0.03 -3.71
CA GLU A 250 6.05 -0.04 -4.47
C GLU A 250 6.55 1.38 -4.73
N LYS A 251 7.83 1.64 -4.44
CA LYS A 251 8.47 2.95 -4.60
C LYS A 251 9.91 2.78 -5.03
N HIS A 252 10.35 3.56 -6.01
CA HIS A 252 11.72 3.45 -6.50
C HIS A 252 12.76 3.87 -5.45
N LEU A 253 13.89 3.15 -5.42
CA LEU A 253 15.05 3.38 -4.57
C LEU A 253 16.27 3.66 -5.45
N THR A 254 17.03 4.69 -5.10
CA THR A 254 18.34 5.01 -5.67
C THR A 254 19.38 5.21 -4.58
N LEU A 255 20.66 5.02 -4.92
CA LEU A 255 21.78 5.42 -4.04
C LEU A 255 22.07 6.92 -4.11
N ASP A 256 21.73 7.55 -5.23
CA ASP A 256 21.94 8.98 -5.50
C ASP A 256 20.94 9.45 -6.55
N ARG A 257 20.08 10.42 -6.20
CA ARG A 257 19.06 10.99 -7.11
C ARG A 257 19.68 11.88 -8.19
N GLY A 258 20.92 12.34 -8.01
CA GLY A 258 21.65 13.19 -8.95
C GLY A 258 22.24 12.45 -10.15
N ARG A 259 22.27 11.11 -10.13
CA ARG A 259 22.78 10.29 -11.24
C ARG A 259 21.91 10.41 -12.50
N PRO A 260 22.51 10.34 -13.71
CA PRO A 260 21.76 10.21 -14.95
C PRO A 260 21.12 8.82 -15.03
N GLY A 261 19.95 8.73 -15.67
CA GLY A 261 19.22 7.48 -15.82
C GLY A 261 17.71 7.73 -15.76
N PRO A 262 16.89 6.78 -16.25
CA PRO A 262 15.47 7.01 -16.46
C PRO A 262 14.69 7.25 -15.17
N ASP A 263 15.08 6.58 -14.07
CA ASP A 263 14.24 6.48 -12.87
C ASP A 263 14.83 7.18 -11.64
N HIS A 264 16.12 7.54 -11.64
CA HIS A 264 16.80 8.14 -10.48
C HIS A 264 16.08 9.36 -9.93
N LYS A 265 15.62 10.27 -10.81
CA LYS A 265 14.94 11.53 -10.41
C LYS A 265 13.64 11.30 -9.63
N ALA A 266 12.92 10.23 -9.91
CA ALA A 266 11.67 9.88 -9.23
C ALA A 266 11.88 8.98 -8.00
N SER A 267 13.12 8.53 -7.77
CA SER A 267 13.45 7.57 -6.72
C SER A 267 13.69 8.24 -5.36
N LEU A 268 13.42 7.50 -4.29
CA LEU A 268 13.85 7.84 -2.93
C LEU A 268 15.31 7.44 -2.71
N GLU A 269 16.02 8.23 -1.91
CA GLU A 269 17.31 7.83 -1.34
C GLU A 269 17.11 7.00 -0.05
N PRO A 270 18.13 6.30 0.46
CA PRO A 270 17.95 5.33 1.54
C PRO A 270 17.31 5.90 2.82
N ALA A 271 17.65 7.13 3.20
CA ALA A 271 17.05 7.79 4.36
C ALA A 271 15.56 8.11 4.17
N GLU A 272 15.15 8.50 2.96
CA GLU A 272 13.75 8.76 2.63
C GLU A 272 12.95 7.46 2.54
N MET A 273 13.56 6.40 2.00
CA MET A 273 12.98 5.05 2.01
C MET A 273 12.75 4.57 3.46
N ALA A 274 13.72 4.77 4.35
CA ALA A 274 13.58 4.43 5.76
C ALA A 274 12.46 5.24 6.44
N ALA A 275 12.35 6.53 6.12
CA ALA A 275 11.27 7.38 6.58
C ALA A 275 9.90 6.90 6.08
N MET A 276 9.81 6.43 4.82
CA MET A 276 8.58 5.88 4.26
C MET A 276 8.18 4.57 4.95
N VAL A 277 9.12 3.64 5.15
CA VAL A 277 8.87 2.38 5.86
C VAL A 277 8.35 2.64 7.28
N LEU A 278 9.03 3.52 8.02
CA LEU A 278 8.60 3.91 9.37
C LEU A 278 7.23 4.61 9.36
N GLY A 279 7.01 5.51 8.39
CA GLY A 279 5.76 6.22 8.21
C GLY A 279 4.60 5.26 7.94
N ALA A 280 4.78 4.28 7.06
CA ALA A 280 3.76 3.29 6.73
C ALA A 280 3.34 2.47 7.95
N ARG A 281 4.32 2.01 8.76
CA ARG A 281 4.04 1.32 10.04
C ARG A 281 3.23 2.18 10.99
N ARG A 282 3.64 3.44 11.19
CA ARG A 282 2.94 4.40 12.06
C ARG A 282 1.53 4.71 11.57
N VAL A 283 1.32 4.84 10.27
CA VAL A 283 -0.01 5.05 9.69
C VAL A 283 -0.88 3.82 9.93
N THR A 284 -0.38 2.61 9.68
CA THR A 284 -1.12 1.37 9.96
C THR A 284 -1.52 1.27 11.44
N GLU A 285 -0.60 1.57 12.37
CA GLU A 285 -0.89 1.60 13.81
C GLU A 285 -1.94 2.67 14.17
N ALA A 286 -1.85 3.84 13.53
CA ALA A 286 -2.75 4.97 13.78
C ALA A 286 -4.18 4.78 13.24
N LEU A 287 -4.38 3.90 12.25
CA LEU A 287 -5.72 3.64 11.69
C LEU A 287 -6.70 3.07 12.73
N GLY A 288 -6.20 2.28 13.70
CA GLY A 288 -6.97 1.83 14.85
C GLY A 288 -8.27 1.09 14.50
N SER A 289 -9.34 1.35 15.26
CA SER A 289 -10.68 0.78 15.02
C SER A 289 -11.65 1.85 14.52
N ALA A 290 -12.64 1.41 13.73
CA ALA A 290 -13.78 2.24 13.36
C ALA A 290 -14.72 2.56 14.56
N ASP A 291 -14.59 1.82 15.67
CA ASP A 291 -15.40 2.03 16.87
C ASP A 291 -14.95 3.29 17.63
N LYS A 292 -15.80 4.32 17.68
CA LYS A 292 -15.51 5.52 18.45
C LYS A 292 -15.73 5.30 19.94
N GLY A 293 -14.64 5.12 20.67
CA GLY A 293 -14.58 5.16 22.13
C GLY A 293 -13.49 6.09 22.66
N PRO A 294 -13.43 6.32 23.98
CA PRO A 294 -12.22 6.84 24.60
C PRO A 294 -11.12 5.77 24.58
N VAL A 295 -9.90 6.16 24.22
CA VAL A 295 -8.74 5.27 24.29
C VAL A 295 -8.14 5.24 25.70
N GLU A 296 -7.23 4.29 25.96
CA GLU A 296 -6.60 4.13 27.28
C GLU A 296 -5.93 5.43 27.77
N ALA A 297 -5.23 6.13 26.87
CA ALA A 297 -4.60 7.42 27.14
C ALA A 297 -5.58 8.52 27.58
N GLU A 298 -6.88 8.39 27.29
CA GLU A 298 -7.91 9.35 27.69
C GLU A 298 -8.53 9.03 29.05
N ARG A 299 -8.45 7.79 29.55
CA ARG A 299 -9.23 7.34 30.72
C ARG A 299 -8.93 8.15 31.98
N ILE A 300 -7.67 8.40 32.28
CA ILE A 300 -7.25 9.19 33.44
C ILE A 300 -7.73 10.64 33.30
N ASN A 301 -7.66 11.18 32.08
CA ASN A 301 -8.07 12.55 31.78
C ASN A 301 -9.59 12.73 31.85
N MET A 302 -10.38 11.67 31.61
CA MET A 302 -11.85 11.74 31.66
C MET A 302 -12.36 12.14 33.04
N ALA A 303 -11.78 11.63 34.12
CA ALA A 303 -12.21 11.96 35.48
C ALA A 303 -12.03 13.45 35.80
N VAL A 304 -10.96 14.07 35.29
CA VAL A 304 -10.59 15.47 35.57
C VAL A 304 -11.23 16.45 34.58
N ALA A 305 -11.26 16.09 33.30
CA ALA A 305 -11.66 17.00 32.23
C ALA A 305 -13.18 17.04 32.01
N ARG A 306 -13.90 15.94 32.27
CA ARG A 306 -15.36 15.88 32.11
C ARG A 306 -16.03 16.59 33.28
N ARG A 307 -17.05 17.38 32.96
CA ARG A 307 -17.89 18.00 33.98
C ARG A 307 -18.83 16.97 34.57
N ARG A 308 -19.13 17.13 35.86
CA ARG A 308 -20.06 16.33 36.65
C ARG A 308 -21.00 17.28 37.41
N LEU A 309 -22.13 16.76 37.86
CA LEU A 309 -23.10 17.56 38.61
C LEU A 309 -22.57 17.85 40.01
N VAL A 310 -22.57 19.14 40.35
CA VAL A 310 -22.24 19.63 41.69
C VAL A 310 -23.27 20.64 42.15
N ALA A 311 -23.43 20.76 43.46
CA ALA A 311 -24.21 21.82 44.05
C ALA A 311 -23.49 23.18 43.83
N THR A 312 -24.18 24.18 43.29
CA THR A 312 -23.67 25.55 43.14
C THR A 312 -23.97 26.43 44.36
N GLN A 313 -24.90 25.97 45.19
CA GLN A 313 -25.34 26.56 46.45
C GLN A 313 -25.44 25.44 47.50
N ALA A 314 -25.58 25.78 48.79
CA ALA A 314 -25.95 24.77 49.77
C ALA A 314 -27.41 24.34 49.53
N ILE A 315 -27.70 23.04 49.55
CA ILE A 315 -29.03 22.47 49.31
C ILE A 315 -29.39 21.66 50.55
N ARG A 316 -30.57 21.88 51.15
CA ARG A 316 -31.03 21.09 52.29
C ARG A 316 -31.79 19.85 51.85
N ALA A 317 -31.79 18.80 52.67
CA ALA A 317 -32.64 17.64 52.49
C ALA A 317 -34.11 18.08 52.33
N GLY A 318 -34.79 17.54 51.32
CA GLY A 318 -36.16 17.93 50.94
C GLY A 318 -36.26 19.14 49.99
N GLU A 319 -35.20 19.93 49.82
CA GLU A 319 -35.18 21.08 48.90
C GLU A 319 -35.17 20.62 47.44
N VAL A 320 -35.87 21.33 46.56
CA VAL A 320 -36.01 20.94 45.15
C VAL A 320 -34.69 21.18 44.41
N VAL A 321 -34.15 20.12 43.81
CA VAL A 321 -32.97 20.18 42.94
C VAL A 321 -33.34 20.78 41.58
N GLY A 322 -32.48 21.63 41.03
CA GLY A 322 -32.62 22.10 39.65
C GLY A 322 -31.48 23.01 39.19
N PRO A 323 -31.59 23.62 37.99
CA PRO A 323 -30.53 24.45 37.41
C PRO A 323 -30.13 25.68 38.24
N HIS A 324 -30.94 26.08 39.22
CA HIS A 324 -30.69 27.21 40.10
C HIS A 324 -29.69 26.87 41.23
N ASN A 325 -29.61 25.60 41.67
CA ASN A 325 -28.74 25.15 42.77
C ASN A 325 -27.81 23.99 42.40
N VAL A 326 -27.92 23.40 41.21
CA VAL A 326 -27.01 22.38 40.66
C VAL A 326 -26.53 22.76 39.27
N ALA A 327 -25.24 22.54 38.98
CA ALA A 327 -24.67 22.75 37.66
C ALA A 327 -23.55 21.75 37.35
N ALA A 328 -23.22 21.63 36.06
CA ALA A 328 -22.09 20.83 35.61
C ALA A 328 -20.76 21.60 35.79
N ARG A 329 -19.85 21.09 36.62
CA ARG A 329 -18.49 21.62 36.82
C ARG A 329 -17.44 20.51 36.76
N ARG A 330 -16.18 20.85 36.51
CA ARG A 330 -15.07 19.87 36.62
C ARG A 330 -14.81 19.63 38.10
N ALA A 331 -15.12 18.42 38.57
CA ALA A 331 -15.15 18.12 40.01
C ALA A 331 -14.49 16.79 40.38
N GLY A 332 -14.01 16.00 39.41
CA GLY A 332 -13.38 14.70 39.67
C GLY A 332 -14.36 13.54 39.93
N GLY A 333 -15.65 13.81 40.15
CA GLY A 333 -16.67 12.81 40.46
C GLY A 333 -18.09 13.40 40.51
N GLY A 334 -19.06 12.57 40.88
CA GLY A 334 -20.50 12.88 40.80
C GLY A 334 -21.15 12.41 39.50
N ALA A 335 -22.46 12.61 39.41
CA ALA A 335 -23.29 12.17 38.29
C ALA A 335 -22.95 12.90 36.98
N GLU A 336 -23.28 12.23 35.86
CA GLU A 336 -23.17 12.84 34.53
C GLU A 336 -24.12 14.03 34.37
N PRO A 337 -23.70 15.10 33.66
CA PRO A 337 -24.54 16.27 33.45
C PRO A 337 -25.93 15.98 32.87
N ALA A 338 -26.04 14.96 32.01
CA ALA A 338 -27.32 14.54 31.42
C ALA A 338 -28.35 14.11 32.48
N ARG A 339 -27.90 13.60 33.63
CA ARG A 339 -28.78 13.18 34.73
C ARG A 339 -29.45 14.35 35.44
N LEU A 340 -29.06 15.61 35.14
CA LEU A 340 -29.75 16.79 35.67
C LEU A 340 -31.23 16.78 35.31
N TRP A 341 -31.59 16.29 34.11
CA TRP A 341 -32.97 16.20 33.66
C TRP A 341 -33.80 15.21 34.47
N GLU A 342 -33.18 14.15 34.99
CA GLU A 342 -33.84 13.14 35.82
C GLU A 342 -34.11 13.64 37.24
N ILE A 343 -33.19 14.46 37.77
CA ILE A 343 -33.24 14.92 39.16
C ILE A 343 -33.89 16.28 39.34
N THR A 344 -34.03 17.06 38.26
CA THR A 344 -34.68 18.38 38.32
C THR A 344 -36.13 18.24 38.79
N GLY A 345 -36.53 19.01 39.78
CA GLY A 345 -37.88 18.95 40.37
C GLY A 345 -38.02 17.92 41.50
N ARG A 346 -37.01 17.09 41.75
CA ARG A 346 -37.00 16.14 42.87
C ARG A 346 -36.46 16.80 44.14
N PRO A 347 -36.96 16.42 45.34
CA PRO A 347 -36.36 16.83 46.59
C PRO A 347 -34.98 16.18 46.77
N ALA A 348 -34.02 16.93 47.33
CA ALA A 348 -32.71 16.42 47.70
C ALA A 348 -32.85 15.35 48.81
N ASP A 349 -32.10 14.26 48.67
CA ASP A 349 -32.10 13.12 49.60
C ASP A 349 -31.34 13.40 50.90
N ARG A 350 -30.41 14.37 50.86
CA ARG A 350 -29.60 14.82 51.99
C ARG A 350 -29.17 16.28 51.79
N ASP A 351 -28.47 16.81 52.78
CA ASP A 351 -27.82 18.11 52.68
C ASP A 351 -26.59 18.05 51.76
N TYR A 352 -26.43 19.05 50.89
CA TYR A 352 -25.26 19.24 50.03
C TYR A 352 -24.59 20.58 50.31
N ALA A 353 -23.26 20.55 50.50
CA ALA A 353 -22.45 21.76 50.55
C ALA A 353 -22.15 22.30 49.13
N VAL A 354 -21.81 23.58 49.02
CA VAL A 354 -21.36 24.18 47.75
C VAL A 354 -20.16 23.39 47.20
N GLY A 355 -20.23 22.96 45.95
CA GLY A 355 -19.20 22.16 45.28
C GLY A 355 -19.27 20.66 45.55
N ALA A 356 -20.15 20.20 46.45
CA ALA A 356 -20.36 18.78 46.69
C ALA A 356 -20.90 18.08 45.43
N TRP A 357 -20.46 16.84 45.22
CA TRP A 357 -20.96 16.00 44.13
C TRP A 357 -22.43 15.68 44.33
N ILE A 358 -23.18 15.78 43.24
CA ILE A 358 -24.54 15.25 43.18
C ILE A 358 -24.43 13.80 42.69
N GLU A 359 -24.83 12.86 43.53
CA GLU A 359 -25.03 11.46 43.15
C GLU A 359 -26.50 11.34 42.73
N ALA A 360 -26.76 11.08 41.45
CA ALA A 360 -28.11 11.10 40.89
C ALA A 360 -28.79 9.72 40.99
#